data_AF-A0A7W7WDU6-F1
#
_entry.id   AF-A0A7W7WDU6-F1
#
_cell.length_a   1.000
_cell.length_b   1.000
_cell.length_c   1.000
_cell.angle_alpha   90.00
_cell.angle_beta   90.00
_cell.angle_gamma   90.00
#
_symmetry.space_group_name_H-M   'P 1'
#
loop_
_entity.id
_entity.type
_entity.pdbx_description
1 polymer ?
#
loop_
_entity_poly.entity_id
_entity_poly.type
_entity_poly.pdbx_seq_one_letter_code
_entity_poly.pdbx_strand_id
1 'polypeptide(L)'
;MDLVWAVLLGLLFCGYFVVDGFDIGTGLLLRRVGRTEGERRALITAIGPFFLGNEVWLVAVGGVLAGAFPLVKDRALGGMYALVVAGLLVWVLRDVSIWFRSRRASPGWRAGWDRMLVATSAAFAAFWGLLTGAALAGLPPAGTTAGAARLAGPYPLLWAAALVALVAAHGSVFLAVRLSGDLAKRAEAEAARLLRPAAGLLALAVLAGRSRSAPSPPRPPSPCCSYGWPGTCRTRRRTRRRCARSAASPSSRCRCWPRPRRGCGGPSGGGWTPRPWSSSRRPLKILPGISVVGVKAGRFCRYVELGARVQAPLVRVSPRLIRVRRLRAAARVWSQVLFLMTPR
;
A
#
# COMPACT_ATOMS: atom_id res chain seq x y z
N MET A 1 5.28 -17.73 -16.00
CA MET A 1 5.16 -17.91 -14.54
C MET A 1 4.98 -16.56 -13.83
N ASP A 2 5.72 -15.52 -14.23
CA ASP A 2 5.63 -14.20 -13.60
C ASP A 2 4.23 -13.56 -13.60
N LEU A 3 3.45 -13.77 -14.67
CA LEU A 3 2.07 -13.29 -14.74
C LEU A 3 1.17 -13.92 -13.67
N VAL A 4 1.33 -15.22 -13.39
CA VAL A 4 0.54 -15.93 -12.38
C VAL A 4 0.81 -15.34 -11.00
N TRP A 5 2.07 -15.11 -10.66
CA TRP A 5 2.46 -14.47 -9.40
C TRP A 5 1.98 -13.02 -9.30
N ALA A 6 1.99 -12.27 -10.41
CA ALA A 6 1.49 -10.90 -10.43
C ALA A 6 -0.04 -10.85 -10.22
N VAL A 7 -0.78 -11.74 -10.87
CA VAL A 7 -2.23 -11.89 -10.68
C VAL A 7 -2.55 -12.32 -9.25
N LEU A 8 -1.80 -13.28 -8.69
CA LEU A 8 -1.96 -13.71 -7.30
C LEU A 8 -1.69 -12.57 -6.32
N LEU A 9 -0.62 -11.80 -6.52
CA LEU A 9 -0.31 -10.65 -5.68
C LEU A 9 -1.42 -9.59 -5.75
N GLY A 10 -1.94 -9.32 -6.96
CA GLY A 10 -3.09 -8.42 -7.16
C GLY A 10 -4.35 -8.92 -6.45
N LEU A 11 -4.63 -10.22 -6.52
CA LEU A 11 -5.76 -10.84 -5.82
C LEU A 11 -5.61 -10.74 -4.30
N LEU A 12 -4.41 -10.98 -3.77
CA LEU A 12 -4.14 -10.86 -2.33
C LEU A 12 -4.33 -9.43 -1.82
N PHE A 13 -3.81 -8.43 -2.55
CA PHE A 13 -4.05 -7.02 -2.21
C PHE A 13 -5.53 -6.64 -2.34
N CYS A 14 -6.20 -7.07 -3.40
CA CYS A 14 -7.63 -6.80 -3.61
C CYS A 14 -8.46 -7.38 -2.46
N GLY A 15 -8.23 -8.65 -2.12
CA GLY A 15 -8.88 -9.31 -1.00
C GLY A 15 -8.59 -8.59 0.31
N TYR A 16 -7.33 -8.27 0.60
CA TYR A 16 -6.94 -7.49 1.79
C TYR A 16 -7.72 -6.18 1.91
N PHE A 17 -7.76 -5.35 0.85
CA PHE A 17 -8.50 -4.09 0.89
C PHE A 17 -10.02 -4.27 0.95
N VAL A 18 -10.56 -5.37 0.41
CA VAL A 18 -11.97 -5.71 0.53
C VAL A 18 -12.33 -6.07 1.98
N VAL A 19 -11.50 -6.85 2.66
CA VAL A 19 -11.79 -7.32 4.02
C VAL A 19 -11.36 -6.33 5.10
N ASP A 20 -10.10 -5.88 5.09
CA ASP A 20 -9.60 -4.96 6.11
C ASP A 20 -10.10 -3.53 5.87
N GLY A 21 -10.46 -3.19 4.62
CA GLY A 21 -10.99 -1.87 4.31
C GLY A 21 -12.27 -1.53 5.10
N PHE A 22 -13.14 -2.49 5.39
CA PHE A 22 -14.36 -2.22 6.17
C PHE A 22 -14.06 -2.11 7.66
N ASP A 23 -13.03 -2.80 8.15
CA ASP A 23 -12.58 -2.70 9.53
C ASP A 23 -11.96 -1.32 9.79
N ILE A 24 -11.09 -0.87 8.88
CA ILE A 24 -10.49 0.47 8.94
C ILE A 24 -11.59 1.54 8.85
N GLY A 25 -12.53 1.37 7.90
CA GLY A 25 -13.68 2.25 7.73
C GLY A 25 -14.58 2.33 8.95
N THR A 26 -14.85 1.20 9.60
CA THR A 26 -15.66 1.13 10.83
C THR A 26 -14.98 1.87 11.98
N GLY A 27 -13.68 1.67 12.17
CA GLY A 27 -12.90 2.40 13.19
C GLY A 27 -12.89 3.90 12.95
N LEU A 28 -12.72 4.33 11.69
CA LEU A 28 -12.76 5.74 11.28
C LEU A 28 -14.12 6.40 11.55
N LEU A 29 -15.21 5.67 11.35
CA LEU A 29 -16.58 6.17 11.51
C LEU A 29 -17.16 5.97 12.92
N LEU A 30 -16.40 5.37 13.84
CA LEU A 30 -16.90 4.93 15.15
C LEU A 30 -17.72 5.99 15.87
N ARG A 31 -17.15 7.19 16.08
CA ARG A 31 -17.80 8.28 16.82
C ARG A 31 -18.82 9.05 15.98
N ARG A 32 -18.81 8.87 14.67
CA ARG A 32 -19.69 9.56 13.72
C ARG A 32 -21.02 8.83 13.55
N VAL A 33 -20.97 7.50 13.44
CA VAL A 33 -22.15 6.64 13.33
C VAL A 33 -22.65 6.21 14.72
N GLY A 34 -21.73 5.90 15.64
CA GLY A 34 -22.03 5.53 17.03
C GLY A 34 -22.03 6.74 17.97
N ARG A 35 -23.23 7.23 18.30
CA ARG A 35 -23.45 8.40 19.14
C ARG A 35 -23.37 8.04 20.62
N THR A 36 -23.92 6.89 21.00
CA THR A 36 -23.89 6.37 22.38
C THR A 36 -22.82 5.29 22.57
N GLU A 37 -22.49 4.97 23.82
CA GLU A 37 -21.54 3.90 24.14
C GLU A 37 -22.03 2.53 23.65
N GLY A 38 -23.33 2.23 23.81
CA GLY A 38 -23.92 0.98 23.33
C GLY A 38 -23.83 0.86 21.81
N GLU A 39 -24.05 1.96 21.10
CA GLU A 39 -23.92 2.02 19.65
C GLU A 39 -22.47 1.82 19.18
N ARG A 40 -21.49 2.50 19.81
CA ARG A 40 -20.07 2.31 19.49
C ARG A 40 -19.62 0.88 19.76
N ARG A 41 -20.10 0.27 20.85
CA ARG A 41 -19.85 -1.14 21.15
C ARG A 41 -20.43 -2.04 20.06
N ALA A 42 -21.65 -1.79 19.58
CA ALA A 42 -22.25 -2.56 18.50
C ALA A 42 -21.43 -2.49 17.20
N LEU A 43 -20.88 -1.31 16.86
CA LEU A 43 -19.98 -1.14 15.71
C LEU A 43 -18.72 -2.02 15.83
N ILE A 44 -18.06 -1.99 16.98
CA ILE A 44 -16.84 -2.78 17.22
C ILE A 44 -17.17 -4.29 17.25
N THR A 45 -18.30 -4.68 17.84
CA THR A 45 -18.74 -6.07 17.85
C THR A 45 -19.05 -6.59 16.44
N ALA A 46 -19.52 -5.74 15.53
CA ALA A 46 -19.83 -6.15 14.16
C ALA A 46 -18.61 -6.62 13.35
N ILE A 47 -17.42 -6.06 13.64
CA ILE A 47 -16.14 -6.41 12.97
C ILE A 47 -15.38 -7.55 13.67
N GLY A 48 -15.68 -7.83 14.94
CA GLY A 48 -14.94 -8.77 15.77
C GLY A 48 -14.64 -10.14 15.15
N PRO A 49 -15.59 -10.80 14.45
CA PRO A 49 -15.35 -12.11 13.83
C PRO A 49 -14.32 -12.12 12.68
N PHE A 50 -14.07 -10.97 12.05
CA PHE A 50 -13.25 -10.87 10.82
C PHE A 50 -11.86 -10.30 11.09
N PHE A 51 -11.77 -9.41 12.07
CA PHE A 51 -10.59 -8.60 12.38
C PHE A 51 -9.26 -9.38 12.37
N LEU A 52 -9.15 -10.45 13.17
CA LEU A 52 -7.91 -11.25 13.24
C LEU A 52 -7.61 -12.02 11.95
N GLY A 53 -8.65 -12.44 11.22
CA GLY A 53 -8.49 -13.18 9.96
C GLY A 53 -8.00 -12.29 8.82
N ASN A 54 -8.32 -10.99 8.88
CA ASN A 54 -7.95 -10.03 7.84
C ASN A 54 -6.44 -9.79 7.79
N GLU A 55 -5.74 -9.88 8.92
CA GLU A 55 -4.28 -9.70 9.01
C GLU A 55 -3.50 -10.76 8.22
N VAL A 56 -4.04 -11.97 8.10
CA VAL A 56 -3.39 -13.11 7.42
C VAL A 56 -3.15 -12.81 5.93
N TRP A 57 -4.01 -12.00 5.32
CA TRP A 57 -3.84 -11.58 3.92
C TRP A 57 -2.55 -10.79 3.72
N LEU A 58 -2.21 -9.90 4.66
CA LEU A 58 -1.00 -9.09 4.56
C LEU A 58 0.26 -9.94 4.77
N VAL A 59 0.19 -10.96 5.62
CA VAL A 59 1.28 -11.96 5.77
C VAL A 59 1.51 -12.71 4.46
N ALA A 60 0.44 -13.15 3.79
CA ALA A 60 0.53 -13.82 2.49
C ALA A 60 1.13 -12.90 1.41
N VAL A 61 0.72 -11.63 1.36
CA VAL A 61 1.33 -10.60 0.49
C VAL A 61 2.84 -10.51 0.74
N GLY A 62 3.27 -10.44 2.00
CA GLY A 62 4.67 -10.41 2.38
C GLY A 62 5.46 -11.64 1.89
N GLY A 63 4.88 -12.83 2.02
CA GLY A 63 5.46 -14.08 1.52
C GLY A 63 5.62 -14.09 0.00
N VAL A 64 4.59 -13.66 -0.75
CA VAL A 64 4.66 -13.58 -2.22
C VAL A 64 5.67 -12.53 -2.67
N LEU A 65 5.74 -11.37 -2.01
CA LEU A 65 6.76 -10.35 -2.30
C LEU A 65 8.19 -10.87 -2.05
N ALA A 66 8.40 -11.61 -0.97
CA ALA A 66 9.71 -12.20 -0.67
C ALA A 66 10.12 -13.32 -1.62
N GLY A 67 9.16 -14.18 -2.01
CA GLY A 67 9.44 -15.34 -2.87
C GLY A 67 9.49 -14.99 -4.36
N ALA A 68 8.49 -14.28 -4.87
CA ALA A 68 8.32 -14.04 -6.30
C ALA A 68 8.83 -12.67 -6.78
N PHE A 69 8.91 -11.66 -5.88
CA PHE A 69 9.25 -10.28 -6.27
C PHE A 69 10.32 -9.63 -5.37
N PRO A 70 11.51 -10.25 -5.18
CA PRO A 70 12.52 -9.77 -4.23
C PRO A 70 12.99 -8.34 -4.54
N LEU A 71 13.16 -7.99 -5.81
CA LEU A 71 13.55 -6.63 -6.22
C LEU A 71 12.50 -5.57 -5.90
N VAL A 72 11.21 -5.91 -6.00
CA VAL A 72 10.12 -5.00 -5.63
C VAL A 72 10.11 -4.80 -4.12
N LYS A 73 10.21 -5.90 -3.36
CA LYS A 73 10.33 -5.89 -1.90
C LYS A 73 11.49 -5.01 -1.45
N ASP A 74 12.69 -5.21 -1.99
CA ASP A 74 13.90 -4.49 -1.56
C ASP A 74 13.80 -2.99 -1.82
N ARG A 75 13.28 -2.60 -2.99
CA ARG A 75 13.06 -1.19 -3.31
C ARG A 75 11.95 -0.56 -2.49
N ALA A 76 10.87 -1.29 -2.21
CA ALA A 76 9.77 -0.79 -1.39
C ALA A 76 10.17 -0.62 0.07
N LEU A 77 10.73 -1.67 0.69
CA LEU A 77 11.12 -1.66 2.10
C LEU A 77 12.35 -0.78 2.35
N GLY A 78 13.37 -0.82 1.49
CA GLY A 78 14.53 0.05 1.63
C GLY A 78 14.21 1.50 1.27
N GLY A 79 13.52 1.70 0.15
CA GLY A 79 13.21 3.02 -0.37
C GLY A 79 12.15 3.78 0.43
N MET A 80 11.18 3.10 1.01
CA MET A 80 10.08 3.72 1.77
C MET A 80 10.08 3.28 3.24
N TYR A 81 11.25 2.89 3.77
CA TYR A 81 11.40 2.33 5.12
C TYR A 81 10.67 3.13 6.20
N ALA A 82 10.91 4.45 6.26
CA ALA A 82 10.29 5.32 7.25
C ALA A 82 8.75 5.32 7.18
N LEU A 83 8.20 5.32 5.96
CA LEU A 83 6.75 5.27 5.76
C LEU A 83 6.16 3.92 6.16
N VAL A 84 6.83 2.81 5.79
CA VAL A 84 6.39 1.45 6.14
C VAL A 84 6.43 1.25 7.66
N VAL A 85 7.53 1.62 8.33
CA VAL A 85 7.64 1.51 9.79
C VAL A 85 6.59 2.36 10.50
N ALA A 86 6.36 3.60 10.04
CA ALA A 86 5.29 4.43 10.59
C ALA A 86 3.91 3.77 10.40
N GLY A 87 3.64 3.18 9.23
CA GLY A 87 2.42 2.42 8.96
C GLY A 87 2.23 1.23 9.90
N LEU A 88 3.29 0.46 10.16
CA LEU A 88 3.27 -0.66 11.11
C LEU A 88 2.98 -0.20 12.55
N LEU A 89 3.57 0.92 12.99
CA LEU A 89 3.29 1.48 14.31
C LEU A 89 1.83 1.92 14.45
N VAL A 90 1.29 2.56 13.41
CA VAL A 90 -0.12 2.97 13.37
C VAL A 90 -1.04 1.74 13.36
N TRP A 91 -0.68 0.69 12.63
CA TRP A 91 -1.42 -0.57 12.59
C TRP A 91 -1.50 -1.20 13.99
N VAL A 92 -0.36 -1.38 14.66
CA VAL A 92 -0.33 -1.93 16.03
C VAL A 92 -1.14 -1.06 16.99
N LEU A 93 -1.01 0.27 16.92
CA LEU A 93 -1.75 1.17 17.81
C LEU A 93 -3.27 1.10 17.59
N ARG A 94 -3.69 0.88 16.34
CA ARG A 94 -5.10 0.66 16.01
C ARG A 94 -5.64 -0.60 16.68
N ASP A 95 -4.92 -1.70 16.57
CA ASP A 95 -5.33 -3.00 17.10
C ASP A 95 -5.35 -2.97 18.64
N VAL A 96 -4.31 -2.37 19.23
CA VAL A 96 -4.25 -2.07 20.67
C VAL A 96 -5.46 -1.24 21.10
N SER A 97 -5.90 -0.27 20.30
CA SER A 97 -7.06 0.56 20.65
C SER A 97 -8.35 -0.23 20.77
N ILE A 98 -8.55 -1.25 19.92
CA ILE A 98 -9.72 -2.14 19.98
C ILE A 98 -9.65 -3.00 21.25
N TRP A 99 -8.51 -3.64 21.50
CA TRP A 99 -8.33 -4.55 22.61
C TRP A 99 -8.33 -3.87 23.98
N PHE A 100 -7.68 -2.71 24.10
CA PHE A 100 -7.56 -2.00 25.39
C PHE A 100 -8.82 -1.25 25.77
N ARG A 101 -9.65 -0.85 24.80
CA ARG A 101 -10.94 -0.20 25.05
C ARG A 101 -11.81 -0.95 26.06
N SER A 102 -11.86 -2.29 25.97
CA SER A 102 -12.71 -3.14 26.81
C SER A 102 -12.09 -3.50 28.18
N ARG A 103 -10.80 -3.18 28.41
CA ARG A 103 -10.07 -3.57 29.63
C ARG A 103 -10.51 -2.82 30.89
N ARG A 104 -11.09 -1.62 30.76
CA ARG A 104 -11.62 -0.85 31.89
C ARG A 104 -13.00 -0.30 31.57
N ALA A 105 -13.89 -0.33 32.55
CA ALA A 105 -15.27 0.13 32.40
C ALA A 105 -15.45 1.67 32.52
N SER A 106 -14.38 2.42 32.78
CA SER A 106 -14.43 3.88 32.92
C SER A 106 -14.85 4.59 31.63
N PRO A 107 -15.81 5.54 31.67
CA PRO A 107 -16.20 6.33 30.51
C PRO A 107 -15.02 7.12 29.89
N GLY A 108 -14.14 7.70 30.73
CA GLY A 108 -12.97 8.44 30.26
C GLY A 108 -11.97 7.57 29.52
N TRP A 109 -11.74 6.35 30.02
CA TRP A 109 -10.89 5.35 29.37
C TRP A 109 -11.41 4.98 27.99
N ARG A 110 -12.70 4.61 27.90
CA ARG A 110 -13.33 4.23 26.62
C ARG A 110 -13.35 5.39 25.62
N ALA A 111 -13.64 6.61 26.07
CA ALA A 111 -13.61 7.79 25.21
C ALA A 111 -12.19 8.09 24.68
N GLY A 112 -11.15 7.83 25.48
CA GLY A 112 -9.75 7.92 25.06
C GLY A 112 -9.44 6.95 23.92
N TRP A 113 -9.78 5.67 24.11
CA TRP A 113 -9.56 4.64 23.09
C TRP A 113 -10.45 4.79 21.86
N ASP A 114 -11.69 5.30 21.99
CA ASP A 114 -12.54 5.65 20.85
C ASP A 114 -11.86 6.72 19.97
N ARG A 115 -11.27 7.76 20.59
CA ARG A 115 -10.52 8.80 19.86
C ARG A 115 -9.26 8.23 19.21
N MET A 116 -8.53 7.39 19.94
CA MET A 116 -7.33 6.73 19.41
C MET A 116 -7.67 5.83 18.22
N LEU A 117 -8.76 5.06 18.29
CA LEU A 117 -9.18 4.18 17.20
C LEU A 117 -9.58 4.97 15.94
N VAL A 118 -10.30 6.09 16.10
CA VAL A 118 -10.63 6.97 14.98
C VAL A 118 -9.36 7.56 14.35
N ALA A 119 -8.45 8.08 15.17
CA ALA A 119 -7.22 8.71 14.68
C ALA A 119 -6.29 7.71 13.99
N THR A 120 -6.09 6.53 14.58
CA THR A 120 -5.24 5.48 14.00
C THR A 120 -5.86 4.85 12.77
N SER A 121 -7.19 4.69 12.70
CA SER A 121 -7.86 4.22 11.48
C SER A 121 -7.73 5.23 10.34
N ALA A 122 -7.85 6.53 10.62
CA ALA A 122 -7.59 7.59 9.64
C ALA A 122 -6.14 7.56 9.16
N ALA A 123 -5.20 7.48 10.10
CA ALA A 123 -3.77 7.45 9.80
C ALA A 123 -3.37 6.19 9.02
N PHE A 124 -3.97 5.03 9.31
CA PHE A 124 -3.67 3.78 8.62
C PHE A 124 -4.21 3.77 7.19
N ALA A 125 -5.42 4.29 6.98
CA ALA A 125 -5.96 4.51 5.65
C ALA A 125 -5.11 5.49 4.84
N ALA A 126 -4.67 6.59 5.47
CA ALA A 126 -3.77 7.56 4.85
C ALA A 126 -2.41 6.93 4.51
N PHE A 127 -1.84 6.11 5.41
CA PHE A 127 -0.61 5.36 5.16
C PHE A 127 -0.72 4.51 3.88
N TRP A 128 -1.79 3.72 3.73
CA TRP A 128 -2.00 2.91 2.53
C TRP A 128 -2.10 3.74 1.25
N GLY A 129 -2.75 4.91 1.32
CA GLY A 129 -2.79 5.82 0.17
C GLY A 129 -1.45 6.50 -0.12
N LEU A 130 -0.70 6.94 0.90
CA LEU A 130 0.66 7.46 0.72
C LEU A 130 1.58 6.41 0.09
N LEU A 131 1.52 5.18 0.59
CA LEU A 131 2.30 4.05 0.09
C LEU A 131 1.94 3.75 -1.37
N THR A 132 0.65 3.69 -1.69
CA THR A 132 0.15 3.45 -3.05
C THR A 132 0.57 4.57 -4.00
N GLY A 133 0.35 5.83 -3.62
CA GLY A 133 0.72 6.97 -4.46
C GLY A 133 2.22 7.13 -4.65
N ALA A 134 3.02 6.85 -3.61
CA ALA A 134 4.48 6.83 -3.71
C ALA A 134 4.96 5.68 -4.63
N ALA A 135 4.39 4.48 -4.50
CA ALA A 135 4.71 3.33 -5.35
C ALA A 135 4.33 3.58 -6.82
N LEU A 136 3.15 4.17 -7.08
CA LEU A 136 2.68 4.53 -8.42
C LEU A 136 3.45 5.70 -9.04
N ALA A 137 4.04 6.58 -8.23
CA ALA A 137 5.02 7.57 -8.70
C ALA A 137 6.39 6.94 -9.04
N GLY A 138 6.52 5.63 -8.85
CA GLY A 138 7.73 4.83 -9.06
C GLY A 138 8.40 4.48 -7.74
N LEU A 139 9.00 3.29 -7.66
CA LEU A 139 9.81 2.91 -6.52
C LEU A 139 11.20 3.56 -6.58
N PRO A 140 11.81 3.91 -5.43
CA PRO A 140 13.19 4.35 -5.38
C PRO A 140 14.16 3.30 -5.94
N PRO A 141 15.28 3.72 -6.56
CA PRO A 141 16.37 2.81 -6.90
C PRO A 141 16.85 2.00 -5.67
N ALA A 142 17.34 0.78 -5.92
CA ALA A 142 17.87 -0.05 -4.84
C ALA A 142 19.04 0.65 -4.13
N GLY A 143 19.08 0.59 -2.80
CA GLY A 143 20.09 1.27 -1.98
C GLY A 143 19.85 2.77 -1.76
N THR A 144 18.71 3.32 -2.20
CA THR A 144 18.35 4.73 -1.96
C THR A 144 17.10 4.84 -1.09
N THR A 145 16.97 5.94 -0.35
CA THR A 145 15.79 6.27 0.44
C THR A 145 14.98 7.39 -0.22
N ALA A 146 13.66 7.28 -0.17
CA ALA A 146 12.76 8.30 -0.67
C ALA A 146 12.76 9.51 0.27
N GLY A 147 12.99 10.70 -0.28
CA GLY A 147 12.81 11.95 0.45
C GLY A 147 11.34 12.23 0.76
N ALA A 148 11.09 13.10 1.76
CA ALA A 148 9.75 13.45 2.22
C ALA A 148 8.82 13.95 1.08
N ALA A 149 9.35 14.71 0.12
CA ALA A 149 8.58 15.19 -1.03
C ALA A 149 8.04 14.06 -1.93
N ARG A 150 8.71 12.91 -1.97
CA ARG A 150 8.24 11.73 -2.72
C ARG A 150 7.18 10.95 -1.93
N LEU A 151 7.29 10.92 -0.61
CA LEU A 151 6.38 10.17 0.27
C LEU A 151 5.10 10.94 0.60
N ALA A 152 5.20 12.27 0.74
CA ALA A 152 4.12 13.16 1.15
C ALA A 152 3.93 14.34 0.18
N GLY A 153 4.31 14.15 -1.10
CA GLY A 153 4.01 15.12 -2.16
C GLY A 153 2.53 15.13 -2.53
N PRO A 154 2.11 16.03 -3.46
CA PRO A 154 0.71 16.22 -3.80
C PRO A 154 0.04 14.95 -4.35
N TYR A 155 0.78 14.10 -5.06
CA TYR A 155 0.24 12.87 -5.63
C TYR A 155 0.03 11.74 -4.60
N PRO A 156 1.02 11.39 -3.75
CA PRO A 156 0.77 10.55 -2.59
C PRO A 156 -0.34 11.06 -1.66
N LEU A 157 -0.40 12.37 -1.40
CA LEU A 157 -1.45 12.96 -0.56
C LEU A 157 -2.84 12.84 -1.19
N LEU A 158 -2.96 12.98 -2.51
CA LEU A 158 -4.21 12.74 -3.23
C LEU A 158 -4.65 11.28 -3.10
N TRP A 159 -3.72 10.32 -3.21
CA TRP A 159 -4.01 8.91 -2.94
C TRP A 159 -4.38 8.66 -1.48
N ALA A 160 -3.73 9.31 -0.52
CA ALA A 160 -4.09 9.25 0.90
C ALA A 160 -5.53 9.71 1.13
N ALA A 161 -5.92 10.86 0.57
CA ALA A 161 -7.28 11.37 0.66
C ALA A 161 -8.30 10.41 -0.01
N ALA A 162 -7.96 9.87 -1.18
CA ALA A 162 -8.81 8.92 -1.90
C ALA A 162 -9.04 7.64 -1.10
N LEU A 163 -7.98 7.06 -0.52
CA LEU A 163 -8.07 5.83 0.27
C LEU A 163 -8.82 6.04 1.58
N VAL A 164 -8.60 7.16 2.29
CA VAL A 164 -9.38 7.52 3.49
C VAL A 164 -10.87 7.61 3.16
N ALA A 165 -11.24 8.29 2.07
CA ALA A 165 -12.63 8.39 1.65
C ALA A 165 -13.21 7.04 1.22
N LEU A 166 -12.43 6.22 0.50
CA LEU A 166 -12.84 4.92 0.02
C LEU A 166 -13.11 3.94 1.18
N VAL A 167 -12.19 3.82 2.15
CA VAL A 167 -12.42 2.93 3.30
C VAL A 167 -13.56 3.44 4.19
N ALA A 168 -13.74 4.76 4.33
CA ALA A 168 -14.90 5.31 5.04
C ALA A 168 -16.23 4.93 4.36
N ALA A 169 -16.30 5.06 3.03
CA ALA A 169 -17.45 4.60 2.25
C ALA A 169 -17.65 3.08 2.38
N HIS A 170 -16.57 2.31 2.36
CA HIS A 170 -16.61 0.86 2.48
C HIS A 170 -17.13 0.39 3.85
N GLY A 171 -16.58 0.95 4.93
CA GLY A 171 -17.03 0.67 6.30
C GLY A 171 -18.48 1.06 6.54
N SER A 172 -18.95 2.19 5.99
CA SER A 172 -20.36 2.57 6.11
C SER A 172 -21.32 1.61 5.38
N VAL A 173 -20.93 1.09 4.21
CA VAL A 173 -21.71 0.04 3.52
C VAL A 173 -21.73 -1.25 4.34
N PHE A 174 -20.58 -1.68 4.88
CA PHE A 174 -20.51 -2.85 5.76
C PHE A 174 -21.41 -2.70 6.98
N LEU A 175 -21.34 -1.57 7.68
CA LEU A 175 -22.16 -1.29 8.85
C LEU A 175 -23.66 -1.24 8.52
N ALA A 176 -24.04 -0.68 7.37
CA ALA A 176 -25.42 -0.66 6.90
C ALA A 176 -25.98 -2.08 6.71
N VAL A 177 -25.16 -3.01 6.23
CA VAL A 177 -25.55 -4.42 6.02
C VAL A 177 -25.57 -5.21 7.33
N ARG A 178 -24.67 -4.90 8.27
CA ARG A 178 -24.47 -5.71 9.49
C ARG A 178 -25.28 -5.24 10.69
N LEU A 179 -25.72 -3.98 10.72
CA LEU A 179 -26.50 -3.42 11.81
C LEU A 179 -27.99 -3.38 11.47
N SER A 180 -28.81 -2.93 12.41
CA SER A 180 -30.25 -2.80 12.24
C SER A 180 -30.79 -1.51 12.86
N GLY A 181 -32.04 -1.18 12.54
CA GLY A 181 -32.72 0.01 13.07
C GLY A 181 -32.04 1.32 12.68
N ASP A 182 -31.97 2.26 13.62
CA ASP A 182 -31.44 3.60 13.37
C ASP A 182 -29.94 3.63 13.09
N LEU A 183 -29.19 2.67 13.64
CA LEU A 183 -27.77 2.51 13.35
C LEU A 183 -27.52 2.19 11.87
N ALA A 184 -28.28 1.24 11.30
CA ALA A 184 -28.19 0.89 9.89
C ALA A 184 -28.56 2.08 9.00
N LYS A 185 -29.65 2.78 9.29
CA LYS A 185 -30.07 3.99 8.53
C LYS A 185 -29.01 5.08 8.54
N ARG A 186 -28.34 5.31 9.69
CA ARG A 186 -27.23 6.28 9.76
C ARG A 186 -26.03 5.82 8.94
N ALA A 187 -25.69 4.53 8.99
CA ALA A 187 -24.63 3.98 8.16
C ALA A 187 -24.95 4.09 6.65
N GLU A 188 -26.20 3.84 6.23
CA GLU A 188 -26.65 4.03 4.85
C GLU A 188 -26.53 5.49 4.39
N ALA A 189 -26.96 6.44 5.24
CA ALA A 189 -26.83 7.86 4.95
C ALA A 189 -25.37 8.29 4.81
N GLU A 190 -24.49 7.76 5.67
CA GLU A 190 -23.05 7.97 5.59
C GLU A 190 -22.44 7.38 4.32
N ALA A 191 -22.83 6.16 3.93
CA ALA A 191 -22.42 5.55 2.67
C ALA A 191 -22.82 6.41 1.48
N ALA A 192 -24.08 6.86 1.43
CA ALA A 192 -24.57 7.73 0.36
C ALA A 192 -23.81 9.06 0.28
N ARG A 193 -23.41 9.64 1.42
CA ARG A 193 -22.63 10.87 1.49
C ARG A 193 -21.18 10.67 1.03
N LEU A 194 -20.57 9.53 1.36
CA LEU A 194 -19.14 9.28 1.14
C LEU A 194 -18.82 8.64 -0.21
N LEU A 195 -19.74 7.90 -0.82
CA LEU A 195 -19.49 7.20 -2.09
C LEU A 195 -19.09 8.14 -3.24
N ARG A 196 -19.78 9.28 -3.40
CA ARG A 196 -19.47 10.26 -4.45
C ARG A 196 -18.09 10.90 -4.29
N PRO A 197 -17.72 11.49 -3.13
CA PRO A 197 -16.39 12.06 -2.95
C PRO A 197 -15.30 10.99 -3.01
N ALA A 198 -15.54 9.78 -2.50
CA ALA A 198 -14.58 8.68 -2.64
C ALA A 198 -14.31 8.33 -4.10
N ALA A 199 -15.36 8.17 -4.91
CA ALA A 199 -15.22 7.90 -6.34
C ALA A 199 -14.54 9.06 -7.10
N GLY A 200 -14.89 10.31 -6.77
CA GLY A 200 -14.29 11.49 -7.37
C GLY A 200 -12.79 11.64 -7.05
N LEU A 201 -12.41 11.44 -5.79
CA LEU A 201 -11.01 11.48 -5.36
C LEU A 201 -10.19 10.34 -5.98
N LEU A 202 -10.75 9.12 -6.04
CA LEU A 202 -10.09 7.99 -6.67
C LEU A 202 -9.90 8.23 -8.17
N ALA A 203 -10.94 8.72 -8.87
CA ALA A 203 -10.83 9.07 -10.28
C ALA A 203 -9.78 10.16 -10.52
N LEU A 204 -9.77 11.20 -9.69
CA LEU A 204 -8.76 12.27 -9.76
C LEU A 204 -7.35 11.73 -9.51
N ALA A 205 -7.15 10.84 -8.53
CA ALA A 205 -5.86 10.21 -8.26
C ALA A 205 -5.36 9.38 -9.45
N VAL A 206 -6.24 8.60 -10.07
CA VAL A 206 -5.91 7.80 -11.26
C VAL A 206 -5.58 8.71 -12.45
N LEU A 207 -6.37 9.74 -12.71
CA LEU A 207 -6.14 10.68 -13.81
C LEU A 207 -4.84 11.48 -13.62
N ALA A 208 -4.53 11.91 -12.40
CA ALA A 208 -3.28 12.58 -12.06
C ALA A 208 -2.05 11.67 -12.24
N GLY A 209 -2.23 10.34 -12.14
CA GLY A 209 -1.19 9.36 -12.45
C GLY A 209 -0.93 9.29 -13.95
N ARG A 210 -1.99 9.25 -14.77
CA ARG A 210 -1.88 9.17 -16.24
C ARG A 210 -1.18 10.38 -16.85
N SER A 211 -1.43 11.58 -16.33
CA SER A 211 -0.76 12.80 -16.81
C SER A 211 0.75 12.81 -16.52
N ARG A 212 1.22 12.06 -15.52
CA ARG A 212 2.65 11.89 -15.21
C ARG A 212 3.33 10.85 -16.10
N SER A 213 2.57 9.91 -16.65
CA SER A 213 3.06 8.84 -17.51
C SER A 213 3.22 9.27 -18.98
N ALA A 214 2.87 10.51 -19.35
CA ALA A 214 3.13 11.01 -20.68
C ALA A 214 4.65 11.07 -20.91
N PRO A 215 5.23 10.25 -21.81
CA PRO A 215 6.65 10.33 -22.11
C PRO A 215 6.93 11.72 -22.66
N SER A 216 7.87 12.44 -22.06
CA SER A 216 8.45 13.60 -22.70
C SER A 216 9.02 13.14 -24.05
N PRO A 217 8.71 13.81 -25.17
CA PRO A 217 9.31 13.45 -26.45
C PRO A 217 10.84 13.48 -26.28
N PRO A 218 11.57 12.51 -26.87
CA PRO A 218 13.02 12.52 -26.82
C PRO A 218 13.50 13.90 -27.26
N ARG A 219 14.29 14.57 -26.42
CA ARG A 219 14.91 15.82 -26.84
C ARG A 219 15.72 15.49 -28.09
N PRO A 220 15.56 16.23 -29.20
CA PRO A 220 16.41 16.02 -30.35
C PRO A 220 17.86 16.13 -29.88
N PRO A 221 18.76 15.25 -30.36
CA PRO A 221 20.17 15.39 -30.05
C PRO A 221 20.58 16.82 -30.41
N SER A 222 21.28 17.48 -29.50
CA SER A 222 21.92 18.76 -29.82
C SER A 222 22.74 18.57 -31.10
N PRO A 223 22.68 19.49 -32.08
CA PRO A 223 23.30 19.34 -33.40
C PRO A 223 24.84 19.20 -33.38
N CYS A 224 25.48 19.18 -32.21
CA CYS A 224 26.93 19.06 -32.07
C CYS A 224 27.45 17.62 -31.99
N CYS A 225 26.60 16.58 -31.94
CA CYS A 225 27.08 15.19 -31.80
C CYS A 225 26.72 14.25 -32.97
N SER A 226 26.30 14.79 -34.13
CA SER A 226 25.99 13.96 -35.30
C SER A 226 27.15 13.77 -36.28
N TYR A 227 28.33 14.38 -36.04
CA TYR A 227 29.54 14.07 -36.80
C TYR A 227 30.51 13.28 -35.94
N GLY A 228 30.57 11.97 -36.19
CA GLY A 228 31.46 11.05 -35.51
C GLY A 228 32.93 11.46 -35.66
N TRP A 229 33.59 11.66 -34.52
CA TRP A 229 35.04 11.59 -34.38
C TRP A 229 35.37 10.87 -33.07
N PRO A 230 36.17 9.80 -33.08
CA PRO A 230 36.58 9.11 -31.87
C PRO A 230 37.68 9.92 -31.18
N GLY A 231 37.30 10.71 -30.17
CA GLY A 231 38.23 11.55 -29.42
C GLY A 231 37.75 11.76 -27.98
N THR A 232 38.50 11.22 -27.04
CA THR A 232 38.30 11.28 -25.58
C THR A 232 37.86 12.65 -25.07
N CYS A 233 36.66 12.74 -24.49
CA CYS A 233 36.20 13.94 -23.79
C CYS A 233 36.85 13.98 -22.40
N ARG A 234 38.05 14.56 -22.32
CA ARG A 234 38.77 14.79 -21.05
C ARG A 234 38.20 16.05 -20.41
N THR A 235 37.40 15.90 -19.36
CA THR A 235 36.88 17.01 -18.55
C THR A 235 38.02 17.80 -17.92
N ARG A 236 38.27 19.03 -18.39
CA ARG A 236 39.13 19.99 -17.71
C ARG A 236 38.28 20.92 -16.86
N ARG A 237 38.35 20.74 -15.54
CA ARG A 237 37.97 21.74 -14.54
C ARG A 237 38.67 23.07 -14.88
N ARG A 238 37.93 24.17 -15.02
CA ARG A 238 38.22 25.45 -14.36
C ARG A 238 37.20 26.55 -14.71
N THR A 239 36.83 27.25 -13.65
CA THR A 239 36.50 28.69 -13.54
C THR A 239 35.19 29.23 -14.14
N ARG A 240 34.27 29.52 -13.20
CA ARG A 240 33.33 30.64 -13.21
C ARG A 240 33.91 31.87 -13.94
N ARG A 241 33.17 32.42 -14.91
CA ARG A 241 33.05 33.87 -15.17
C ARG A 241 31.93 34.13 -16.18
N ARG A 242 30.92 34.89 -15.72
CA ARG A 242 29.99 35.79 -16.42
C ARG A 242 29.54 35.41 -17.85
N CYS A 243 28.29 34.96 -17.96
CA CYS A 243 27.48 35.23 -19.14
C CYS A 243 27.12 36.72 -19.14
N ALA A 244 27.93 37.52 -19.82
CA ALA A 244 27.53 38.85 -20.27
C ALA A 244 27.19 38.74 -21.77
N ARG A 245 26.03 39.29 -22.11
CA ARG A 245 25.51 39.39 -23.47
C ARG A 245 26.50 40.10 -24.40
N SER A 246 26.69 39.58 -25.61
CA SER A 246 26.86 40.42 -26.80
C SER A 246 26.39 39.63 -28.03
N ALA A 247 25.43 40.22 -28.73
CA ALA A 247 25.05 39.86 -30.08
C ALA A 247 26.11 40.39 -31.05
N ALA A 248 26.48 39.60 -32.08
CA ALA A 248 26.74 40.06 -33.46
C ALA A 248 27.50 39.01 -34.29
N SER A 249 26.83 38.61 -35.39
CA SER A 249 27.36 38.32 -36.75
C SER A 249 28.21 37.06 -37.05
N PRO A 250 28.03 36.45 -38.25
CA PRO A 250 28.51 35.11 -38.59
C PRO A 250 29.66 35.15 -39.61
N SER A 251 30.91 35.01 -39.17
CA SER A 251 32.01 34.54 -40.03
C SER A 251 33.32 34.58 -39.27
N SER A 252 33.88 33.42 -38.92
CA SER A 252 35.33 33.27 -38.86
C SER A 252 35.70 31.80 -39.00
N ARG A 253 36.39 31.53 -40.11
CA ARG A 253 37.02 30.24 -40.42
C ARG A 253 38.08 29.95 -39.35
N CYS A 254 37.96 28.84 -38.64
CA CYS A 254 39.04 28.34 -37.80
C CYS A 254 40.19 27.85 -38.70
N ARG A 255 41.35 28.51 -38.61
CA ARG A 255 42.62 28.06 -39.20
C ARG A 255 43.18 26.92 -38.36
N CYS A 256 43.50 25.78 -38.98
CA CYS A 256 44.30 24.73 -38.37
C CYS A 256 45.79 25.04 -38.56
N TRP A 257 46.53 25.10 -37.44
CA TRP A 257 47.99 25.09 -37.42
C TRP A 257 48.54 23.66 -37.60
N PRO A 258 49.67 23.45 -38.29
CA PRO A 258 50.20 22.11 -38.51
C PRO A 258 51.27 21.68 -37.48
N ARG A 259 51.41 20.34 -37.33
CA ARG A 259 52.56 19.51 -36.83
C ARG A 259 52.52 19.01 -35.36
N PRO A 260 53.30 17.97 -34.97
CA PRO A 260 54.22 17.10 -35.75
C PRO A 260 54.01 15.57 -35.60
N ARG A 261 54.71 14.80 -36.46
CA ARG A 261 54.91 13.34 -36.45
C ARG A 261 55.81 12.86 -35.29
N ARG A 262 55.57 11.62 -34.79
CA ARG A 262 56.45 10.58 -34.15
C ARG A 262 55.61 9.86 -33.06
N GLY A 263 55.61 8.55 -32.83
CA GLY A 263 56.30 7.36 -33.35
C GLY A 263 55.73 6.13 -32.60
N CYS A 264 55.86 4.93 -33.19
CA CYS A 264 55.34 3.66 -32.69
C CYS A 264 56.04 3.16 -31.41
N GLY A 265 55.31 2.40 -30.57
CA GLY A 265 55.89 1.56 -29.51
C GLY A 265 54.83 0.79 -28.71
N GLY A 266 54.73 -0.53 -28.91
CA GLY A 266 54.36 -1.51 -27.88
C GLY A 266 55.57 -2.44 -27.65
N PRO A 267 55.49 -3.56 -26.88
CA PRO A 267 54.37 -4.14 -26.13
C PRO A 267 54.74 -4.66 -24.70
N SER A 268 53.73 -5.13 -23.93
CA SER A 268 53.74 -6.18 -22.87
C SER A 268 52.49 -5.94 -22.01
N GLY A 269 51.65 -6.88 -21.59
CA GLY A 269 51.74 -8.32 -21.39
C GLY A 269 51.00 -8.58 -20.06
N GLY A 270 49.79 -9.14 -20.10
CA GLY A 270 48.98 -9.34 -18.89
C GLY A 270 47.53 -9.72 -19.18
N GLY A 271 47.33 -10.92 -19.72
CA GLY A 271 46.00 -11.51 -19.89
C GLY A 271 45.41 -11.94 -18.55
N TRP A 272 44.16 -11.57 -18.30
CA TRP A 272 43.31 -12.18 -17.28
C TRP A 272 42.24 -13.01 -17.97
N THR A 273 42.40 -14.32 -17.91
CA THR A 273 41.40 -15.33 -18.28
C THR A 273 40.28 -15.41 -17.23
N PRO A 274 39.01 -15.57 -17.61
CA PRO A 274 37.93 -15.82 -16.65
C PRO A 274 38.02 -17.26 -16.11
N ARG A 275 38.01 -17.43 -14.78
CA ARG A 275 37.96 -18.75 -14.13
C ARG A 275 36.53 -19.33 -14.22
N PRO A 276 36.36 -20.63 -14.49
CA PRO A 276 35.07 -21.29 -14.41
C PRO A 276 34.68 -21.57 -12.95
N TRP A 277 33.40 -21.36 -12.63
CA TRP A 277 32.82 -21.59 -11.31
C TRP A 277 32.68 -23.10 -11.07
N SER A 278 33.48 -23.65 -10.15
CA SER A 278 33.40 -25.06 -9.78
C SER A 278 32.30 -25.29 -8.73
N SER A 279 31.43 -26.25 -9.03
CA SER A 279 30.44 -26.78 -8.11
C SER A 279 31.13 -27.60 -7.01
N SER A 280 31.00 -27.21 -5.74
CA SER A 280 31.24 -28.10 -4.62
C SER A 280 30.04 -28.07 -3.67
N ARG A 281 29.26 -29.16 -3.73
CA ARG A 281 28.32 -29.55 -2.69
C ARG A 281 29.13 -30.07 -1.50
N ARG A 282 28.99 -29.49 -0.31
CA ARG A 282 29.06 -30.24 0.97
C ARG A 282 28.12 -29.61 2.01
N PRO A 283 27.39 -30.43 2.79
CA PRO A 283 26.46 -29.99 3.82
C PRO A 283 27.22 -29.73 5.13
N LEU A 284 26.76 -28.77 5.95
CA LEU A 284 27.22 -28.64 7.33
C LEU A 284 26.06 -28.87 8.31
N LYS A 285 26.30 -29.83 9.21
CA LYS A 285 25.41 -30.35 10.24
C LYS A 285 25.29 -29.38 11.43
N ILE A 286 24.04 -29.16 11.84
CA ILE A 286 23.47 -29.32 13.20
C ILE A 286 24.35 -28.90 14.40
N LEU A 287 23.87 -27.89 15.14
CA LEU A 287 24.05 -27.74 16.59
C LEU A 287 22.86 -28.41 17.32
N PRO A 288 23.09 -29.24 18.35
CA PRO A 288 22.04 -29.89 19.14
C PRO A 288 21.63 -29.02 20.34
N GLY A 289 20.38 -29.17 20.79
CA GLY A 289 19.97 -28.73 22.14
C GLY A 289 18.93 -27.63 22.21
N ILE A 290 17.71 -27.89 21.72
CA ILE A 290 16.50 -27.31 22.32
C ILE A 290 15.49 -28.46 22.44
N SER A 291 15.29 -28.92 23.66
CA SER A 291 14.28 -29.91 24.02
C SER A 291 12.90 -29.30 23.83
N VAL A 292 12.13 -29.87 22.90
CA VAL A 292 10.69 -29.59 22.78
C VAL A 292 10.01 -30.26 23.97
N VAL A 293 9.62 -29.46 24.97
CA VAL A 293 8.67 -29.90 25.99
C VAL A 293 7.33 -30.13 25.29
N GLY A 294 6.97 -31.40 25.13
CA GLY A 294 5.68 -31.82 24.64
C GLY A 294 4.56 -31.36 25.58
N VAL A 295 3.74 -30.42 25.12
CA VAL A 295 2.47 -30.09 25.78
C VAL A 295 1.38 -30.90 25.08
N LYS A 296 0.86 -31.88 25.82
CA LYS A 296 -0.24 -32.77 25.45
C LYS A 296 -1.42 -31.99 24.86
N ALA A 297 -1.81 -32.38 23.65
CA ALA A 297 -3.11 -32.08 23.05
C ALA A 297 -4.23 -32.65 23.94
N GLY A 298 -5.02 -31.78 24.55
CA GLY A 298 -6.11 -32.22 25.42
C GLY A 298 -6.66 -31.12 26.31
N ARG A 299 -7.00 -29.95 25.75
CA ARG A 299 -7.85 -28.94 26.43
C ARG A 299 -8.40 -27.81 25.55
N PHE A 300 -8.70 -28.06 24.27
CA PHE A 300 -9.32 -27.05 23.39
C PHE A 300 -10.80 -27.32 23.03
N CYS A 301 -11.37 -28.46 23.47
CA CYS A 301 -12.76 -28.84 23.16
C CYS A 301 -13.83 -28.32 24.14
N ARG A 302 -13.54 -27.35 25.03
CA ARG A 302 -14.53 -26.87 26.03
C ARG A 302 -15.00 -25.43 25.88
N TYR A 303 -14.62 -24.73 24.81
CA TYR A 303 -15.06 -23.34 24.56
C TYR A 303 -16.04 -23.18 23.39
N VAL A 304 -16.36 -24.25 22.66
CA VAL A 304 -17.27 -24.21 21.49
C VAL A 304 -18.73 -24.53 21.86
N GLU A 305 -18.99 -25.11 23.04
CA GLU A 305 -20.32 -25.63 23.41
C GLU A 305 -21.27 -24.63 24.10
N LEU A 306 -20.83 -23.40 24.38
CA LEU A 306 -21.66 -22.38 25.07
C LEU A 306 -22.21 -21.28 24.15
N GLY A 307 -21.86 -21.28 22.85
CA GLY A 307 -22.35 -20.28 21.88
C GLY A 307 -23.57 -20.70 21.06
N ALA A 308 -23.99 -21.96 21.12
CA ALA A 308 -24.97 -22.55 20.21
C ALA A 308 -26.44 -22.48 20.70
N ARG A 309 -26.74 -21.74 21.78
CA ARG A 309 -28.10 -21.61 22.33
C ARG A 309 -28.65 -20.19 22.27
N VAL A 310 -28.78 -19.58 21.08
CA VAL A 310 -29.87 -18.62 20.79
C VAL A 310 -30.16 -18.66 19.29
N GLN A 311 -31.04 -19.58 18.87
CA GLN A 311 -31.65 -19.60 17.54
C GLN A 311 -32.92 -18.73 17.54
N ALA A 312 -32.90 -17.68 16.71
CA ALA A 312 -33.99 -17.04 15.96
C ALA A 312 -35.28 -16.53 16.70
N PRO A 313 -36.01 -15.56 16.12
CA PRO A 313 -36.93 -15.92 15.05
C PRO A 313 -36.87 -15.02 13.81
N LEU A 314 -37.31 -15.64 12.71
CA LEU A 314 -37.59 -15.12 11.38
C LEU A 314 -38.38 -13.80 11.39
N VAL A 315 -37.85 -12.76 10.74
CA VAL A 315 -38.59 -11.53 10.45
C VAL A 315 -38.99 -11.51 8.98
N ARG A 316 -40.31 -11.54 8.73
CA ARG A 316 -40.92 -11.30 7.41
C ARG A 316 -40.50 -9.93 6.88
N VAL A 317 -39.92 -9.91 5.69
CA VAL A 317 -39.63 -8.68 4.95
C VAL A 317 -40.89 -8.25 4.19
N SER A 318 -41.52 -7.16 4.63
CA SER A 318 -42.61 -6.51 3.90
C SER A 318 -42.07 -5.72 2.68
N PRO A 319 -42.62 -5.90 1.47
CA PRO A 319 -42.14 -5.21 0.29
C PRO A 319 -42.92 -3.90 0.07
N ARG A 320 -42.51 -2.81 0.74
CA ARG A 320 -42.95 -1.45 0.34
C ARG A 320 -41.81 -0.44 0.47
N LEU A 321 -41.40 0.08 -0.69
CA LEU A 321 -41.04 1.47 -1.01
C LEU A 321 -39.87 1.56 -2.01
N ILE A 322 -40.17 2.31 -3.06
CA ILE A 322 -39.53 2.40 -4.36
C ILE A 322 -38.44 3.47 -4.30
N ARG A 323 -37.16 3.08 -4.15
CA ARG A 323 -35.93 3.75 -4.67
C ARG A 323 -34.63 3.10 -4.15
N VAL A 324 -34.48 1.78 -4.24
CA VAL A 324 -33.22 1.09 -3.83
C VAL A 324 -32.76 0.06 -4.86
N ARG A 325 -32.96 0.32 -6.17
CA ARG A 325 -32.55 -0.63 -7.22
C ARG A 325 -31.04 -0.65 -7.47
N ARG A 326 -30.33 0.46 -7.24
CA ARG A 326 -28.86 0.54 -7.48
C ARG A 326 -28.00 0.01 -6.33
N LEU A 327 -28.45 0.12 -5.08
CA LEU A 327 -27.72 -0.44 -3.92
C LEU A 327 -27.87 -1.96 -3.82
N ARG A 328 -29.00 -2.54 -4.28
CA ARG A 328 -29.21 -3.99 -4.32
C ARG A 328 -28.32 -4.73 -5.33
N ALA A 329 -27.73 -4.04 -6.30
CA ALA A 329 -26.76 -4.66 -7.22
C ALA A 329 -25.39 -4.81 -6.55
N ALA A 330 -24.91 -3.76 -5.88
CA ALA A 330 -23.68 -3.80 -5.08
C ALA A 330 -23.80 -4.78 -3.90
N ALA A 331 -24.95 -4.81 -3.22
CA ALA A 331 -25.22 -5.76 -2.13
C ALA A 331 -25.32 -7.21 -2.62
N ARG A 332 -25.74 -7.46 -3.87
CA ARG A 332 -25.80 -8.82 -4.44
C ARG A 332 -24.43 -9.39 -4.81
N VAL A 333 -23.51 -8.53 -5.27
CA VAL A 333 -22.10 -8.92 -5.45
C VAL A 333 -21.47 -9.24 -4.08
N TRP A 334 -21.80 -8.45 -3.06
CA TRP A 334 -21.34 -8.68 -1.69
C TRP A 334 -21.92 -9.94 -1.03
N SER A 335 -23.20 -10.26 -1.25
CA SER A 335 -23.81 -11.47 -0.70
C SER A 335 -23.24 -12.75 -1.31
N GLN A 336 -22.85 -12.72 -2.60
CA GLN A 336 -22.23 -13.85 -3.29
C GLN A 336 -20.82 -14.15 -2.77
N VAL A 337 -20.04 -13.11 -2.47
CA VAL A 337 -18.69 -13.25 -1.88
C VAL A 337 -18.76 -13.75 -0.43
N LEU A 338 -19.73 -13.26 0.36
CA LEU A 338 -19.92 -13.71 1.74
C LEU A 338 -20.45 -15.14 1.85
N PHE A 339 -21.30 -15.59 0.91
CA PHE A 339 -21.85 -16.95 0.89
C PHE A 339 -20.81 -18.03 0.59
N LEU A 340 -19.72 -17.68 -0.10
CA LEU A 340 -18.57 -18.56 -0.34
C LEU A 340 -17.61 -18.66 0.86
N MET A 341 -17.74 -17.80 1.87
CA MET A 341 -16.82 -17.73 3.02
C MET A 341 -17.41 -18.26 4.33
N THR A 342 -18.66 -18.75 4.33
CA THR A 342 -19.25 -19.46 5.48
C THR A 342 -18.98 -20.96 5.38
N PRO A 343 -18.23 -21.58 6.32
CA PRO A 343 -18.14 -23.04 6.38
C PRO A 343 -19.53 -23.62 6.71
N ARG A 344 -19.88 -24.72 6.04
CA ARG A 344 -21.13 -25.47 6.26
C ARG A 344 -21.20 -26.08 7.65
#